data_AF-A0A653YE03-F1
#
_entry.id   AF-A0A653YE03-F1
#
_cell.length_a   1.000
_cell.length_b   1.000
_cell.length_c   1.000
_cell.angle_alpha   90.00
_cell.angle_beta   90.00
_cell.angle_gamma   90.00
#
_symmetry.space_group_name_H-M   'P 1'
#
loop_
_entity.id
_entity.type
_entity.pdbx_description
1 polymer ?
#
loop_
_entity_poly.entity_id
_entity_poly.type
_entity_poly.pdbx_seq_one_letter_code
_entity_poly.pdbx_strand_id
1 'polypeptide(L)'
;MENNLEKQQYKSAKSRMKEIKTFYIMLTGCFLLTPYLIFINMKVNPELQWFWFPLLGFGISILGYALYLFTGRNWEERKIKQLMEQEMKN
;
A
#
# COMPACT_ATOMS: atom_id res chain seq x y z
N MET A 1 27.85 14.93 -12.95
CA MET A 1 27.04 14.84 -11.72
C MET A 1 25.54 14.97 -12.00
N GLU A 2 25.09 15.73 -13.00
CA GLU A 2 23.66 15.85 -13.39
C GLU A 2 22.91 14.52 -13.62
N ASN A 3 23.56 13.54 -14.28
CA ASN A 3 22.90 12.30 -14.68
C ASN A 3 22.45 11.41 -13.49
N ASN A 4 23.12 11.49 -12.33
CA ASN A 4 22.76 10.69 -11.15
C ASN A 4 21.60 11.33 -10.37
N LEU A 5 21.57 12.66 -10.28
CA LEU A 5 20.50 13.39 -9.59
C LEU A 5 19.17 13.24 -10.33
N GLU A 6 19.18 13.34 -11.67
CA GLU A 6 17.98 13.11 -12.49
C GLU A 6 17.46 11.67 -12.37
N LYS A 7 18.35 10.68 -12.41
CA LYS A 7 17.98 9.27 -12.19
C LYS A 7 17.38 9.04 -10.81
N GLN A 8 17.90 9.68 -9.78
CA GLN A 8 17.40 9.54 -8.40
C GLN A 8 16.02 10.18 -8.23
N GLN A 9 15.79 11.37 -8.80
CA GLN A 9 14.46 12.00 -8.82
C GLN A 9 13.44 11.17 -9.60
N TYR A 10 13.86 10.59 -10.73
CA TYR A 10 12.98 9.72 -11.52
C TYR A 10 12.61 8.43 -10.79
N LYS A 11 13.56 7.83 -10.06
CA LYS A 11 13.36 6.58 -9.32
C LYS A 11 12.41 6.77 -8.14
N SER A 12 12.51 7.90 -7.45
CA SER A 12 11.64 8.27 -6.31
C SER A 12 10.22 8.67 -6.76
N ALA A 13 10.08 9.32 -7.91
CA ALA A 13 8.76 9.54 -8.51
C ALA A 13 8.09 8.21 -8.90
N LYS A 14 8.87 7.25 -9.44
CA LYS A 14 8.37 5.94 -9.86
C LYS A 14 8.00 5.03 -8.68
N SER A 15 8.73 5.06 -7.57
CA SER A 15 8.37 4.28 -6.37
C SER A 15 7.03 4.75 -5.79
N ARG A 16 6.84 6.07 -5.68
CA ARG A 16 5.57 6.68 -5.24
C ARG A 16 4.36 6.20 -6.04
N MET A 17 4.47 6.16 -7.37
CA MET A 17 3.38 5.67 -8.22
C MET A 17 3.09 4.18 -8.00
N LYS A 18 4.11 3.38 -7.73
CA LYS A 18 3.97 1.93 -7.55
C LYS A 18 3.26 1.59 -6.23
N GLU A 19 3.54 2.35 -5.18
CA GLU A 19 2.87 2.23 -3.87
C GLU A 19 1.39 2.64 -3.96
N ILE A 20 1.11 3.77 -4.59
CA ILE A 20 -0.28 4.23 -4.79
C ILE A 20 -1.07 3.20 -5.61
N LYS A 21 -0.50 2.67 -6.69
CA LYS A 21 -1.15 1.60 -7.47
C LYS A 21 -1.44 0.36 -6.63
N THR A 22 -0.49 -0.05 -5.80
CA THR A 22 -0.65 -1.24 -4.95
C THR A 22 -1.73 -1.01 -3.89
N PHE A 23 -1.82 0.18 -3.29
CA PHE A 23 -2.93 0.56 -2.41
C PHE A 23 -4.28 0.47 -3.13
N TYR A 24 -4.38 1.03 -4.34
CA TYR A 24 -5.61 0.99 -5.13
C TYR A 24 -6.02 -0.43 -5.53
N ILE A 25 -5.08 -1.31 -5.84
CA ILE A 25 -5.35 -2.73 -6.14
C ILE A 25 -5.94 -3.41 -4.91
N MET A 26 -5.35 -3.20 -3.73
CA MET A 26 -5.88 -3.73 -2.48
C MET A 26 -7.28 -3.19 -2.19
N LEU A 27 -7.49 -1.88 -2.32
CA LEU A 27 -8.78 -1.22 -2.09
C LEU A 27 -9.88 -1.75 -3.04
N THR A 28 -9.55 -1.86 -4.33
CA THR A 28 -10.48 -2.35 -5.36
C THR A 28 -10.81 -3.82 -5.14
N GLY A 29 -9.81 -4.64 -4.79
CA GLY A 29 -9.99 -6.04 -4.42
C GLY A 29 -10.91 -6.18 -3.20
N CYS A 30 -10.73 -5.36 -2.17
CA CYS A 30 -11.63 -5.32 -1.01
C CYS A 30 -13.07 -5.00 -1.42
N PHE A 31 -13.25 -3.98 -2.26
CA PHE A 31 -14.56 -3.50 -2.68
C PHE A 31 -15.31 -4.48 -3.58
N LEU A 32 -14.61 -5.27 -4.39
CA LEU A 32 -15.22 -6.31 -5.23
C LEU A 32 -15.47 -7.61 -4.46
N LEU A 33 -14.54 -8.01 -3.59
CA LEU A 33 -14.67 -9.28 -2.87
C LEU A 33 -15.70 -9.20 -1.73
N THR A 34 -15.82 -8.06 -1.05
CA THR A 34 -16.78 -7.86 0.06
C THR A 34 -18.23 -8.13 -0.35
N PRO A 35 -18.81 -7.49 -1.39
CA PRO A 35 -20.17 -7.77 -1.83
C PRO A 35 -20.32 -9.18 -2.41
N TYR A 36 -19.28 -9.72 -3.05
CA TYR A 36 -19.28 -11.11 -3.54
C TYR A 36 -19.43 -12.12 -2.40
N LEU A 37 -18.73 -11.91 -1.28
CA LEU A 37 -18.82 -12.74 -0.08
C LEU A 37 -20.18 -12.60 0.64
N ILE A 38 -20.71 -11.39 0.73
CA ILE A 38 -22.05 -11.14 1.28
C ILE A 38 -23.10 -11.88 0.45
N PHE A 39 -22.98 -11.83 -0.88
CA PHE A 39 -23.89 -12.52 -1.80
C PHE A 39 -23.86 -14.04 -1.61
N ILE A 40 -22.67 -14.64 -1.44
CA ILE A 40 -22.53 -16.07 -1.15
C ILE A 40 -23.12 -16.41 0.22
N ASN A 41 -22.89 -15.59 1.25
CA ASN A 41 -23.40 -15.83 2.59
C ASN A 41 -24.94 -15.87 2.61
N MET A 42 -25.60 -14.93 1.92
CA MET A 42 -27.05 -14.95 1.75
C MET A 42 -27.59 -16.20 1.04
N LYS A 43 -26.80 -16.80 0.14
CA LYS A 43 -27.23 -17.95 -0.66
C LYS A 43 -26.98 -19.30 0.01
N VAL A 44 -25.92 -19.41 0.82
CA VAL A 44 -25.45 -20.72 1.34
C VAL A 44 -26.01 -21.01 2.72
N ASN A 45 -25.92 -20.09 3.69
CA ASN A 45 -26.44 -20.30 5.06
C ASN A 45 -26.47 -18.96 5.83
N PRO A 46 -27.64 -18.39 6.15
CA PRO A 46 -27.74 -17.13 6.91
C PRO A 46 -27.38 -17.27 8.41
N GLU A 47 -27.35 -18.49 8.95
CA GLU A 47 -27.07 -18.74 10.37
C GLU A 47 -25.57 -18.73 10.73
N LEU A 48 -24.70 -19.08 9.77
CA LEU A 48 -23.25 -19.02 9.94
C LEU A 48 -22.71 -17.74 9.32
N GLN A 49 -22.48 -16.74 10.17
CA GLN A 49 -21.91 -15.43 9.81
C GLN A 49 -20.39 -15.55 9.50
N TRP A 50 -20.02 -16.37 8.51
CA TRP A 50 -18.62 -16.56 8.14
C TRP A 50 -18.02 -15.34 7.43
N PHE A 51 -18.85 -14.36 7.05
CA PHE A 51 -18.42 -13.11 6.40
C PHE A 51 -17.48 -12.25 7.25
N TRP A 52 -17.45 -12.44 8.57
CA TRP A 52 -16.56 -11.69 9.48
C TRP A 52 -15.08 -11.99 9.24
N PHE A 53 -14.73 -13.22 8.85
CA PHE A 53 -13.34 -13.60 8.57
C PHE A 53 -12.71 -12.77 7.43
N PRO A 54 -13.33 -12.68 6.24
CA PRO A 54 -12.82 -11.82 5.18
C PRO A 54 -12.94 -10.33 5.54
N LEU A 55 -13.98 -9.91 6.26
CA LEU A 55 -14.12 -8.51 6.68
C LEU A 55 -12.97 -8.08 7.61
N LEU A 56 -12.57 -8.95 8.55
CA LEU A 56 -11.39 -8.78 9.40
C LEU A 56 -10.09 -8.86 8.58
N GLY A 57 -9.95 -9.81 7.67
CA GLY A 57 -8.77 -9.95 6.81
C GLY A 57 -8.53 -8.71 5.94
N PHE A 58 -9.61 -8.10 5.44
CA PHE A 58 -9.55 -6.85 4.69
C PHE A 58 -9.23 -5.65 5.57
N GLY A 59 -9.85 -5.57 6.75
CA GLY A 59 -9.52 -4.55 7.76
C GLY A 59 -8.02 -4.55 8.08
N ILE A 60 -7.45 -5.74 8.36
CA ILE A 60 -6.02 -5.91 8.67
C ILE A 60 -5.15 -5.57 7.46
N SER A 61 -5.55 -5.98 6.25
CA SER A 61 -4.79 -5.69 5.03
C SER A 61 -4.71 -4.18 4.74
N ILE A 62 -5.83 -3.46 4.86
CA ILE A 62 -5.86 -2.00 4.67
C ILE A 62 -5.08 -1.30 5.78
N LEU A 63 -5.25 -1.70 7.04
CA LEU A 63 -4.51 -1.14 8.17
C LEU A 63 -3.00 -1.33 8.01
N GLY A 64 -2.55 -2.53 7.67
CA GLY A 64 -1.14 -2.83 7.44
C GLY A 64 -0.56 -1.99 6.30
N TYR A 65 -1.29 -1.85 5.20
CA TYR A 65 -0.84 -1.04 4.07
C TYR A 65 -0.85 0.47 4.37
N ALA A 66 -1.85 0.96 5.11
CA ALA A 66 -1.93 2.35 5.54
C ALA A 66 -0.77 2.71 6.48
N LEU A 67 -0.47 1.85 7.44
CA LEU A 67 0.70 2.02 8.33
C LEU A 67 2.01 1.97 7.55
N TYR A 68 2.13 1.07 6.57
CA TYR A 68 3.29 1.01 5.69
C TYR A 68 3.46 2.28 4.86
N LEU A 69 2.38 2.81 4.26
CA LEU A 69 2.41 4.04 3.47
C LEU A 69 2.76 5.26 4.33
N PHE A 70 2.19 5.35 5.54
CA PHE A 70 2.39 6.50 6.43
C PHE A 70 3.77 6.48 7.10
N THR A 71 4.22 5.32 7.58
CA THR A 71 5.53 5.15 8.22
C THR A 71 6.66 5.07 7.19
N GLY A 72 6.41 4.38 6.08
CA GLY A 72 7.35 4.22 4.97
C GLY A 72 7.72 5.54 4.32
N ARG A 73 6.75 6.46 4.11
CA ARG A 73 7.03 7.81 3.60
C ARG A 73 8.07 8.57 4.42
N ASN A 74 7.92 8.56 5.75
CA ASN A 74 8.85 9.26 6.65
C ASN A 74 10.23 8.59 6.72
N TRP A 75 10.32 7.28 6.49
CA TRP A 75 11.59 6.57 6.45
C TRP A 75 12.30 6.77 5.11
N GLU A 76 11.59 6.67 3.99
CA GLU A 76 12.14 6.89 2.65
C GLU A 76 12.68 8.31 2.47
N GLU A 77 11.92 9.33 2.88
CA GLU A 77 12.39 10.73 2.81
C GLU A 77 13.66 10.95 3.61
N ARG A 78 13.75 10.37 4.82
CA ARG A 78 14.95 10.46 5.66
C ARG A 78 16.15 9.74 5.04
N LYS A 79 15.94 8.56 4.44
CA LYS A 79 17.00 7.79 3.79
C LYS A 79 17.55 8.53 2.56
N ILE A 80 16.66 9.10 1.75
CA ILE A 80 17.02 9.89 0.56
C ILE A 80 17.82 11.13 0.97
N LYS A 81 17.42 11.82 2.05
CA LYS A 81 18.14 12.98 2.57
C LYS A 81 19.53 12.61 3.10
N GLN A 82 19.66 11.50 3.82
CA GLN A 82 20.96 10.99 4.29
C GLN A 82 21.90 10.64 3.12
N LEU A 83 21.39 10.00 2.07
CA LEU A 83 22.19 9.68 0.88
C LEU A 83 22.66 10.93 0.14
N MET A 84 21.80 11.94 -0.02
CA MET A 84 22.19 13.24 -0.62
C MET A 84 23.24 13.98 0.22
N GLU A 85 23.11 13.97 1.55
CA GLU A 85 24.11 14.56 2.44
C GLU A 85 25.45 13.82 2.40
N GLN A 86 25.44 12.49 2.21
CA GLN A 86 26.67 11.71 2.04
C GLN A 86 27.36 11.97 0.68
N GLU A 87 26.60 12.14 -0.40
CA GLU A 87 27.18 12.51 -1.70
C GLU A 87 27.70 13.95 -1.75
N MET A 88 27.10 14.89 -1.00
CA MET A 88 27.61 16.27 -0.91
C MET A 88 28.82 16.44 0.02
N LYS A 89 29.07 15.47 0.93
CA LYS A 89 30.21 15.50 1.85
C LYS A 89 31.49 14.85 1.30
N ASN A 90 31.43 14.26 0.11
CA ASN A 90 32.56 13.69 -0.62
C ASN A 90 32.82 14.46 -1.92
#